data_AF-A0A239C7S0-F1
#
_entry.id   AF-A0A239C7S0-F1
#
_cell.length_a   1.000
_cell.length_b   1.000
_cell.length_c   1.000
_cell.angle_alpha   90.00
_cell.angle_beta   90.00
_cell.angle_gamma   90.00
#
_symmetry.space_group_name_H-M   'P 1'
#
loop_
_entity.id
_entity.type
_entity.pdbx_description
1 polymer ?
#
loop_
_entity_poly.entity_id
_entity_poly.type
_entity_poly.pdbx_seq_one_letter_code
_entity_poly.pdbx_strand_id
1 'polypeptide(L)'
;MNRTICYLAAVPIIFGAMPAMAGGEPIVATAPRGQVYSMSVSYADLNLAEQGGVDRLMKRVTYAAEVVCDVSPDLRPLTQKQESSRCYRGAMARAENDINIAVANVRDGTVVASRGSSSAIRIARR
;
A
#
# COMPACT_ATOMS: atom_id res chain seq x y z
N MET A 1 34.76 33.37 -4.43
CA MET A 1 34.68 34.71 -3.81
C MET A 1 33.29 35.28 -4.07
N ASN A 2 32.46 35.41 -3.03
CA ASN A 2 31.28 36.29 -2.92
C ASN A 2 30.56 35.92 -1.60
N ARG A 3 31.03 36.47 -0.47
CA ARG A 3 30.64 37.76 0.14
C ARG A 3 29.36 37.63 0.99
N THR A 4 29.61 37.21 2.22
CA THR A 4 28.80 37.40 3.43
C THR A 4 28.28 38.83 3.51
N ILE A 5 26.97 38.99 3.76
CA ILE A 5 26.38 40.27 4.18
C ILE A 5 25.56 40.01 5.44
N CYS A 6 26.10 40.51 6.55
CA CYS A 6 25.40 40.75 7.81
C CYS A 6 24.29 41.79 7.59
N TYR A 7 23.07 41.49 8.02
CA TYR A 7 22.10 42.52 8.38
C TYR A 7 21.65 42.30 9.82
N LEU A 8 22.29 43.04 10.72
CA LEU A 8 21.75 43.42 12.02
C LEU A 8 20.70 44.50 11.78
N ALA A 9 19.44 44.21 12.07
CA ALA A 9 18.42 45.24 12.25
C ALA A 9 17.41 44.77 13.31
N ALA A 10 17.57 45.33 14.51
CA ALA A 10 16.63 45.24 15.60
C ALA A 10 15.38 46.10 15.31
N VAL A 11 14.18 45.55 15.46
CA VAL A 11 12.91 46.30 15.50
C VAL A 11 11.87 45.47 16.30
N PRO A 12 10.82 46.07 16.89
CA PRO A 12 10.59 46.14 18.33
C PRO A 12 9.50 45.16 18.82
N ILE A 13 9.49 44.89 20.13
CA ILE A 13 8.41 44.16 20.81
C ILE A 13 7.20 45.09 20.96
N ILE A 14 6.15 44.86 20.17
CA ILE A 14 4.86 45.54 20.30
C ILE A 14 3.99 44.71 21.25
N PHE A 15 3.69 45.25 22.42
CA PHE A 15 2.74 44.67 23.39
C PHE A 15 1.31 44.91 22.87
N GLY A 16 0.78 43.94 22.10
CA GLY A 16 -0.60 43.95 21.61
C GLY A 16 -1.52 43.12 22.51
N ALA A 17 -2.64 43.72 22.94
CA ALA A 17 -3.68 43.09 23.75
C ALA A 17 -4.21 41.79 23.10
N MET A 18 -4.26 40.71 23.88
CA MET A 18 -4.81 39.42 23.45
C MET A 18 -6.34 39.49 23.37
N PRO A 19 -6.96 39.30 22.19
CA PRO A 19 -8.39 39.05 22.11
C PRO A 19 -8.67 37.59 22.53
N ALA A 20 -9.63 37.40 23.43
CA ALA A 20 -10.08 36.08 23.89
C ALA A 20 -10.72 35.33 22.72
N MET A 21 -10.03 34.31 22.20
CA MET A 21 -10.55 33.41 21.18
C MET A 21 -11.31 32.27 21.88
N ALA A 22 -12.62 32.46 22.07
CA ALA A 22 -13.55 31.36 22.32
C ALA A 22 -13.88 30.67 20.98
N GLY A 23 -12.88 30.00 20.41
CA GLY A 23 -13.04 29.17 19.21
C GLY A 23 -12.92 27.71 19.61
N GLY A 24 -14.04 27.03 19.80
CA GLY A 24 -14.06 25.57 19.89
C GLY A 24 -13.72 24.98 18.53
N GLU A 25 -12.45 24.73 18.27
CA GLU A 25 -12.02 24.00 17.08
C GLU A 25 -12.55 22.55 17.20
N PRO A 26 -13.23 22.02 16.16
CA PRO A 26 -13.61 20.62 16.17
C PRO A 26 -12.33 19.78 16.28
N ILE A 27 -12.25 18.97 17.32
CA ILE A 27 -11.18 17.98 17.47
C ILE A 27 -11.39 16.95 16.37
N VAL A 28 -10.74 17.16 15.22
CA VAL A 28 -10.65 16.17 14.16
C VAL A 28 -9.70 15.10 14.65
N ALA A 29 -10.26 14.06 15.27
CA ALA A 29 -9.53 12.83 15.58
C ALA A 29 -9.08 12.21 14.25
N THR A 30 -7.87 12.54 13.82
CA THR A 30 -7.21 11.83 12.73
C THR A 30 -6.85 10.47 13.29
N ALA A 31 -7.70 9.47 13.06
CA ALA A 31 -7.34 8.08 13.34
C ALA A 31 -5.97 7.85 12.69
N PRO A 32 -4.99 7.27 13.41
CA PRO A 32 -3.72 6.92 12.79
C PRO A 32 -4.07 6.10 11.56
N ARG A 33 -3.58 6.52 10.39
CA ARG A 33 -3.76 5.74 9.16
C ARG A 33 -3.26 4.35 9.50
N GLY A 34 -4.18 3.40 9.71
CA GLY A 34 -3.84 2.05 10.12
C GLY A 34 -2.74 1.58 9.19
N GLN A 35 -1.64 1.06 9.74
CA GLN A 35 -0.48 0.68 8.95
C GLN A 35 -0.97 -0.19 7.79
N VAL A 36 -0.87 0.34 6.56
CA VAL A 36 -1.31 -0.36 5.36
C VAL A 36 -0.26 -1.43 5.12
N TYR A 37 -0.51 -2.61 5.69
CA TYR A 37 0.36 -3.75 5.48
C TYR A 37 0.18 -4.21 4.03
N SER A 38 1.27 -4.18 3.28
CA SER A 38 1.29 -4.60 1.88
C SER A 38 2.56 -5.36 1.53
N MET A 39 2.45 -6.34 0.65
CA MET A 39 3.55 -7.14 0.14
C MET A 39 3.58 -7.08 -1.38
N SER A 40 4.78 -7.05 -1.96
CA SER A 40 4.98 -7.13 -3.41
C SER A 40 5.47 -8.53 -3.76
N VAL A 41 4.77 -9.21 -4.67
CA VAL A 41 5.08 -10.56 -5.13
C VAL A 41 5.69 -10.48 -6.51
N SER A 42 7.02 -10.62 -6.60
CA SER A 42 7.71 -10.67 -7.88
C SER A 42 7.46 -12.00 -8.61
N TYR A 43 7.30 -11.92 -9.92
CA TYR A 43 7.16 -13.02 -10.86
C TYR A 43 8.13 -12.90 -12.04
N ALA A 44 9.12 -12.00 -11.96
CA ALA A 44 10.14 -11.83 -13.00
C ALA A 44 10.94 -13.11 -13.29
N ASP A 45 11.03 -14.01 -12.31
CA ASP A 45 11.72 -15.29 -12.41
C ASP A 45 10.85 -16.42 -12.98
N LEU A 46 9.55 -16.18 -13.18
CA LEU A 46 8.59 -17.21 -13.58
C LEU A 46 8.30 -17.14 -15.09
N ASN A 47 8.27 -18.31 -15.74
CA ASN A 47 7.77 -18.41 -17.10
C ASN A 47 6.23 -18.51 -17.09
N LEU A 48 5.54 -17.37 -17.26
CA LEU A 48 4.07 -17.34 -17.28
C LEU A 48 3.45 -17.87 -18.58
N ALA A 49 4.26 -18.20 -19.59
CA ALA A 49 3.77 -18.91 -20.78
C ALA A 49 3.39 -20.35 -20.44
N GLU A 50 4.02 -20.94 -19.42
CA GLU A 50 3.77 -22.29 -18.94
C GLU A 50 2.80 -22.31 -17.76
N GLN A 51 1.91 -23.31 -17.72
CA GLN A 51 0.97 -23.47 -16.60
C GLN A 51 1.69 -23.57 -15.25
N GLY A 52 2.82 -24.29 -15.19
CA GLY A 52 3.61 -24.41 -13.97
C GLY A 52 4.16 -23.08 -13.44
N GLY A 53 4.43 -22.10 -14.30
CA GLY A 53 4.82 -20.75 -13.87
C GLY A 53 3.65 -19.98 -13.28
N VAL A 54 2.46 -20.11 -13.88
CA VAL A 54 1.21 -19.52 -13.37
C VAL A 54 0.85 -20.11 -12.00
N ASP A 55 0.96 -21.43 -11.84
CA ASP A 55 0.69 -22.11 -10.56
C ASP A 55 1.63 -21.64 -9.45
N ARG A 56 2.92 -21.45 -9.77
CA ARG A 56 3.89 -20.89 -8.80
C ARG A 56 3.54 -19.46 -8.42
N LEU A 57 3.15 -18.63 -9.38
CA LEU A 57 2.70 -17.27 -9.10
C LEU A 57 1.48 -17.28 -8.18
N MET A 58 0.47 -18.10 -8.49
CA MET A 58 -0.74 -18.22 -7.69
C MET A 58 -0.41 -18.60 -6.24
N LYS A 59 0.46 -19.60 -6.02
CA LYS A 59 0.90 -19.98 -4.67
C LYS A 59 1.58 -18.85 -3.91
N ARG A 60 2.44 -18.07 -4.57
CA ARG A 60 3.13 -16.93 -3.95
C ARG A 60 2.15 -15.82 -3.57
N VAL A 61 1.19 -15.54 -4.44
CA VAL A 61 0.12 -14.56 -4.20
C VAL A 61 -0.76 -15.00 -3.04
N THR A 62 -1.18 -16.27 -3.00
CA THR A 62 -1.95 -16.85 -1.90
C THR A 62 -1.21 -16.66 -0.57
N TYR A 63 0.06 -17.04 -0.51
CA TYR A 63 0.87 -16.86 0.70
C TYR A 63 0.97 -15.39 1.12
N ALA A 64 1.23 -14.48 0.17
CA ALA A 64 1.28 -13.05 0.48
C ALA A 64 -0.08 -12.52 0.99
N ALA A 65 -1.20 -13.00 0.46
CA ALA A 65 -2.53 -12.64 0.94
C ALA A 65 -2.81 -13.19 2.33
N GLU A 66 -2.39 -14.41 2.65
CA GLU A 66 -2.49 -14.98 3.99
C GLU A 66 -1.72 -14.15 5.01
N VAL A 67 -0.48 -13.77 4.69
CA VAL A 67 0.35 -12.93 5.56
C VAL A 67 -0.24 -11.54 5.73
N VAL A 68 -0.63 -10.88 4.63
CA VAL A 68 -1.15 -9.50 4.66
C VAL A 68 -2.49 -9.40 5.40
N CYS A 69 -3.33 -10.41 5.23
CA CYS A 69 -4.64 -10.46 5.85
C CYS A 69 -4.65 -11.18 7.20
N ASP A 70 -3.48 -11.60 7.69
CA ASP A 70 -3.30 -12.27 8.98
C ASP A 70 -4.21 -13.51 9.12
N VAL A 71 -4.28 -14.28 8.03
CA VAL A 71 -4.99 -15.56 7.98
C VAL A 71 -4.13 -16.59 8.72
N SER A 72 -4.58 -16.96 9.91
CA SER A 72 -3.89 -17.90 10.79
C SER A 72 -4.83 -19.00 11.25
N PRO A 73 -4.35 -20.25 11.43
CA PRO A 73 -5.16 -21.35 11.98
C PRO A 73 -5.48 -21.18 13.47
N ASP A 74 -4.81 -20.26 14.16
CA ASP A 74 -4.94 -20.01 15.60
C ASP A 74 -6.37 -19.66 16.06
N LEU A 75 -6.66 -19.86 17.34
CA LEU A 75 -7.96 -19.57 17.96
C LEU A 75 -8.13 -18.06 18.16
N ARG A 76 -8.76 -17.41 17.17
CA ARG A 76 -9.05 -15.98 17.18
C ARG A 76 -10.55 -15.71 17.36
N PRO A 77 -10.96 -14.57 17.95
CA PRO A 77 -12.37 -14.19 18.03
C PRO A 77 -13.02 -14.17 16.64
N LEU A 78 -14.30 -14.55 16.58
CA LEU A 78 -15.05 -14.70 15.32
C LEU A 78 -15.02 -13.44 14.45
N THR A 79 -15.12 -12.26 15.06
CA THR A 79 -15.05 -10.97 14.37
C THR A 79 -13.74 -10.81 13.61
N GLN A 80 -12.61 -11.12 14.26
CA GLN A 80 -11.29 -11.05 13.66
C GLN A 80 -11.08 -12.08 12.55
N LYS A 81 -11.64 -13.29 12.68
CA LYS A 81 -11.67 -14.30 11.60
C LYS A 81 -12.48 -13.78 10.40
N GLN A 82 -13.63 -13.16 10.64
CA GLN A 82 -14.45 -12.60 9.56
C GLN A 82 -13.74 -11.45 8.84
N GLU A 83 -13.07 -10.57 9.57
CA GLU A 83 -12.26 -9.49 8.99
C GLU A 83 -11.12 -10.03 8.12
N SER A 84 -10.36 -11.00 8.64
CA SER A 84 -9.26 -11.66 7.91
C SER A 84 -9.78 -12.35 6.64
N SER A 85 -10.91 -13.05 6.72
CA SER A 85 -11.57 -13.69 5.58
C SER A 85 -12.12 -12.70 4.55
N ARG A 86 -12.60 -11.51 4.97
CA ARG A 86 -13.01 -10.45 4.06
C ARG A 86 -11.82 -9.84 3.34
N CYS A 87 -10.73 -9.55 4.08
CA CYS A 87 -9.48 -9.08 3.52
C CYS A 87 -8.95 -10.07 2.48
N TYR A 88 -8.83 -11.36 2.85
CA TYR A 88 -8.24 -12.39 1.99
C TYR A 88 -9.01 -12.53 0.68
N ARG A 89 -10.35 -12.63 0.73
CA ARG A 89 -11.18 -12.72 -0.49
C ARG A 89 -11.04 -11.49 -1.38
N GLY A 90 -11.02 -10.29 -0.78
CA GLY A 90 -10.83 -9.06 -1.53
C GLY A 90 -9.43 -8.94 -2.14
N ALA A 91 -8.40 -9.40 -1.43
CA ALA A 91 -7.03 -9.42 -1.91
C ALA A 91 -6.87 -10.40 -3.08
N MET A 92 -7.38 -11.62 -2.94
CA MET A 92 -7.32 -12.64 -3.99
C MET A 92 -8.09 -12.24 -5.24
N ALA A 93 -9.30 -11.69 -5.13
CA ALA A 93 -10.06 -11.26 -6.31
C ALA A 93 -9.33 -10.20 -7.15
N ARG A 94 -8.59 -9.29 -6.49
CA ARG A 94 -7.75 -8.30 -7.18
C ARG A 94 -6.51 -8.96 -7.79
N ALA A 95 -5.87 -9.85 -7.04
CA ALA A 95 -4.68 -10.52 -7.50
C ALA A 95 -4.96 -11.47 -8.68
N GLU A 96 -6.11 -12.14 -8.72
CA GLU A 96 -6.56 -12.96 -9.86
C GLU A 96 -6.69 -12.12 -11.13
N ASN A 97 -7.25 -10.91 -11.03
CA ASN A 97 -7.29 -9.97 -12.15
C ASN A 97 -5.89 -9.58 -12.62
N ASP A 98 -4.98 -9.27 -11.68
CA ASP A 98 -3.60 -8.89 -12.00
C ASP A 98 -2.81 -10.06 -12.63
N ILE A 99 -3.03 -11.30 -12.15
CA ILE A 99 -2.45 -12.52 -12.74
C ILE A 99 -2.96 -12.71 -14.16
N ASN A 100 -4.27 -12.57 -14.40
CA ASN A 100 -4.84 -12.72 -15.73
C ASN A 100 -4.26 -11.70 -16.72
N ILE A 101 -4.10 -10.45 -16.30
CA ILE A 101 -3.44 -9.41 -17.10
C ILE A 101 -1.98 -9.79 -17.38
N ALA A 102 -1.23 -10.24 -16.37
CA ALA A 102 0.17 -10.64 -16.54
C ALA A 102 0.33 -11.82 -17.52
N VAL A 103 -0.54 -12.84 -17.41
CA VAL A 103 -0.55 -13.99 -18.30
C VAL A 103 -0.94 -13.62 -19.72
N ALA A 104 -1.97 -12.78 -19.90
CA ALA A 104 -2.38 -12.28 -21.21
C ALA A 104 -1.24 -11.53 -21.90
N ASN A 105 -0.58 -10.59 -21.20
CA ASN A 105 0.56 -9.83 -21.75
C ASN A 105 1.70 -10.75 -22.23
N VAL A 106 2.01 -11.82 -21.49
CA VAL A 106 3.06 -12.78 -21.88
C VAL A 106 2.65 -13.61 -23.08
N ARG A 107 1.38 -14.03 -23.16
CA ARG A 107 0.87 -14.89 -24.25
C ARG A 107 0.60 -14.14 -25.55
N ASP A 108 0.14 -12.90 -25.46
CA ASP A 108 -0.13 -12.05 -26.61
C ASP A 108 1.14 -11.44 -27.21
N GLY A 109 2.31 -11.67 -26.58
CA GLY A 109 3.60 -11.10 -27.01
C GLY A 109 3.64 -9.58 -26.91
N THR A 110 2.61 -8.96 -26.36
CA THR A 110 2.52 -7.52 -26.14
C THR A 110 3.28 -7.22 -24.86
N VAL A 111 4.57 -6.93 -25.01
CA VAL A 111 5.30 -6.14 -24.01
C VAL A 111 4.72 -4.73 -24.07
N VAL A 112 3.54 -4.55 -23.48
CA VAL A 112 3.01 -3.22 -23.21
C VAL A 112 3.99 -2.58 -22.27
N ALA A 113 4.75 -1.63 -22.81
CA ALA A 113 5.53 -0.66 -22.07
C ALA A 113 4.58 0.26 -21.29
N SER A 114 3.82 -0.33 -20.36
CA SER A 114 3.21 0.40 -19.28
C SER A 114 4.37 0.95 -18.47
N ARG A 115 4.48 2.27 -18.41
CA ARG A 115 5.45 3.00 -17.58
C ARG A 115 5.34 2.46 -16.15
N GLY A 116 6.19 1.49 -15.81
CA GLY A 116 6.18 0.81 -14.51
C GLY A 116 5.52 -0.57 -14.47
N SER A 117 5.48 -1.36 -15.55
CA SER A 117 5.21 -2.81 -15.51
C SER A 117 6.29 -3.52 -14.70
N SER A 118 6.28 -3.32 -13.39
CA SER A 118 7.02 -4.10 -12.43
C SER A 118 6.44 -5.49 -12.57
N SER A 119 7.28 -6.50 -12.81
CA SER A 119 6.89 -7.91 -12.81
C SER A 119 6.52 -8.37 -11.39
N ALA A 120 5.65 -7.61 -10.71
CA ALA A 120 5.28 -7.79 -9.33
C ALA A 120 3.80 -7.43 -9.11
N ILE A 121 3.10 -8.27 -8.37
CA ILE A 121 1.71 -8.04 -7.93
C ILE A 121 1.73 -7.49 -6.50
N ARG A 122 0.97 -6.43 -6.22
CA ARG A 122 0.89 -5.85 -4.87
C ARG A 122 -0.35 -6.35 -4.14
N ILE A 123 -0.12 -6.99 -3.00
CA ILE A 123 -1.16 -7.43 -2.08
C ILE A 123 -1.22 -6.46 -0.91
N ALA A 124 -2.40 -5.93 -0.59
CA ALA A 124 -2.57 -4.95 0.49
C ALA A 124 -3.89 -5.16 1.24
N ARG A 125 -3.85 -4.92 2.57
CA ARG A 125 -5.04 -4.83 3.41
C ARG A 125 -5.69 -3.46 3.17
N ARG A 126 -6.93 -3.46 2.66
CA ARG A 126 -7.76 -2.26 2.48
C ARG A 126 -8.99 -2.33 3.37
#